data_AF-J9E391-F1
#
_entry.id   AF-J9E391-F1
#
_cell.length_a   1.000
_cell.length_b   1.000
_cell.length_c   1.000
_cell.angle_alpha   90.00
_cell.angle_beta   90.00
_cell.angle_gamma   90.00
#
_symmetry.space_group_name_H-M   'P 1'
#
loop_
_entity.id
_entity.type
_entity.pdbx_description
1 polymer ?
#
loop_
_entity_poly.entity_id
_entity_poly.type
_entity_poly.pdbx_seq_one_letter_code
_entity_poly.pdbx_strand_id
1 'polypeptide(L)'
;IWIQCFNVWCVFFVTLTVFPVVMADIKYYSKSGKYDFFIAEKLFTPVTTYLLFNFFAAAGSFLANFVQWPSPKWLIVPVTARIALIPLLMFCYFRPEYRTWNVWFYSVWVYIIFAVIMSITSGYFSSIIMMYVPRIVEPSKSTVASMIAAFFLIFGIHYFTLLY
;
A
#
# COMPACT_ATOMS: atom_id res chain seq x y z
N ILE A 1 -22.32 -3.39 5.35
CA ILE A 1 -21.29 -2.37 5.69
C ILE A 1 -20.02 -2.99 6.29
N TRP A 2 -20.11 -3.95 7.22
CA TRP A 2 -18.96 -4.56 7.93
C TRP A 2 -17.81 -5.04 7.03
N ILE A 3 -18.10 -5.73 5.92
CA ILE A 3 -17.06 -6.16 4.96
C ILE A 3 -16.30 -4.96 4.39
N GLN A 4 -16.98 -3.84 4.13
CA GLN A 4 -16.32 -2.62 3.63
C GLN A 4 -15.52 -1.90 4.72
N CYS A 5 -15.99 -1.93 5.97
CA CYS A 5 -15.21 -1.45 7.12
C CYS A 5 -13.91 -2.25 7.30
N PHE A 6 -13.98 -3.57 7.15
CA PHE A 6 -12.79 -4.43 7.15
C PHE A 6 -11.89 -4.12 5.96
N ASN A 7 -12.46 -3.95 4.75
CA ASN A 7 -11.68 -3.65 3.56
C ASN A 7 -10.91 -2.32 3.70
N VAL A 8 -11.55 -1.26 4.21
CA VAL A 8 -10.87 0.03 4.39
C VAL A 8 -9.77 -0.09 5.44
N TRP A 9 -10.06 -0.72 6.58
CA TRP A 9 -9.06 -0.95 7.61
C TRP A 9 -7.86 -1.74 7.07
N CYS A 10 -8.10 -2.85 6.37
CA CYS A 10 -7.06 -3.72 5.81
C CYS A 10 -6.22 -2.98 4.77
N VAL A 11 -6.87 -2.18 3.90
CA VAL A 11 -6.16 -1.38 2.90
C VAL A 11 -5.15 -0.43 3.55
N PHE A 12 -5.58 0.32 4.56
CA PHE A 12 -4.71 1.28 5.24
C PHE A 12 -3.69 0.61 6.16
N PHE A 13 -4.06 -0.46 6.86
CA PHE A 13 -3.16 -1.24 7.70
C PHE A 13 -1.95 -1.75 6.89
N VAL A 14 -2.18 -2.41 5.76
CA VAL A 14 -1.10 -2.90 4.90
C VAL A 14 -0.30 -1.72 4.34
N THR A 15 -0.97 -0.67 3.86
CA THR A 15 -0.30 0.53 3.31
C THR A 15 0.65 1.17 4.30
N LEU A 16 0.21 1.42 5.52
CA LEU A 16 1.02 2.11 6.51
C LEU A 16 2.13 1.22 7.05
N THR A 17 1.86 -0.09 7.22
CA THR A 17 2.89 -1.08 7.60
C THR A 17 4.10 -1.03 6.67
N VAL A 18 3.87 -0.80 5.38
CA VAL A 18 4.90 -0.85 4.34
C VAL A 18 5.45 0.55 4.01
N PHE A 19 4.57 1.53 3.81
CA PHE A 19 4.91 2.89 3.42
C PHE A 19 4.72 3.88 4.59
N PRO A 20 5.72 4.70 4.93
CA PRO A 20 7.01 4.80 4.25
C PRO A 20 8.08 3.84 4.78
N VAL A 21 7.92 3.31 6.01
CA VAL A 21 9.03 2.78 6.81
C VAL A 21 9.77 1.63 6.13
N VAL A 22 9.06 0.57 5.70
CA VAL A 22 9.71 -0.58 5.04
C VAL A 22 10.31 -0.16 3.71
N MET A 23 9.57 0.61 2.91
CA MET A 23 10.02 1.04 1.58
C MET A 23 11.18 2.04 1.62
N ALA A 24 11.30 2.86 2.67
CA ALA A 24 12.34 3.88 2.79
C ALA A 24 13.71 3.26 3.10
N ASP A 25 13.71 2.10 3.78
CA ASP A 25 14.91 1.37 4.19
C ASP A 25 15.33 0.26 3.20
N ILE A 26 14.64 0.15 2.06
CA ILE A 26 15.11 -0.66 0.94
C ILE A 26 16.27 0.09 0.26
N LYS A 27 17.45 -0.53 0.22
CA LYS A 27 18.64 0.04 -0.40
C LYS A 27 18.85 -0.51 -1.81
N TYR A 28 19.58 0.23 -2.63
CA TYR A 28 20.07 -0.30 -3.90
C TYR A 28 21.19 -1.33 -3.65
N TYR A 29 21.08 -2.51 -4.25
CA TYR A 29 22.13 -3.52 -4.21
C TYR A 29 23.01 -3.42 -5.46
N SER A 30 24.31 -3.20 -5.25
CA SER A 30 25.31 -3.27 -6.32
C SER A 30 26.17 -4.53 -6.17
N LYS A 31 26.33 -5.28 -7.27
CA LYS A 31 27.26 -6.42 -7.34
C LYS A 31 28.73 -5.98 -7.33
N SER A 32 29.02 -4.79 -7.85
CA SER A 32 30.38 -4.25 -7.98
C SER A 32 30.84 -3.47 -6.75
N GLY A 33 29.93 -3.23 -5.78
CA GLY A 33 30.16 -2.36 -4.63
C GLY A 33 30.11 -0.87 -4.95
N LYS A 34 29.95 -0.49 -6.23
CA LYS A 34 29.77 0.90 -6.68
C LYS A 34 28.32 1.13 -7.09
N TYR A 35 27.75 2.26 -6.68
CA TYR A 35 26.41 2.64 -7.07
C TYR A 35 26.33 2.93 -8.58
N ASP A 36 25.54 2.16 -9.31
CA ASP A 36 25.42 2.18 -10.78
C ASP A 36 23.97 2.36 -11.27
N PHE A 37 23.06 2.75 -10.39
CA PHE A 37 21.68 3.04 -10.76
C PHE A 37 21.54 4.40 -11.45
N PHE A 38 20.54 4.54 -12.33
CA PHE A 38 20.35 5.73 -13.17
C PHE A 38 19.95 7.00 -12.39
N ILE A 39 19.42 6.85 -11.18
CA ILE A 39 19.07 7.96 -10.27
C ILE A 39 20.23 8.17 -9.30
N ALA A 40 20.60 9.39 -8.93
CA ALA A 40 21.60 9.62 -7.90
C ALA A 40 21.22 8.94 -6.56
N GLU A 41 22.18 8.39 -5.82
CA GLU A 41 21.94 7.66 -4.56
C GLU A 41 21.12 8.47 -3.54
N LYS A 42 21.40 9.78 -3.41
CA LYS A 42 20.66 10.70 -2.53
C LYS A 42 19.18 10.86 -2.92
N LEU A 43 18.85 10.61 -4.18
CA LEU A 43 17.50 10.70 -4.73
C LEU A 43 16.82 9.34 -4.84
N PHE A 44 17.51 8.24 -4.50
CA PHE A 44 16.95 6.90 -4.57
C PHE A 44 15.65 6.79 -3.77
N THR A 45 15.71 6.92 -2.44
CA THR A 45 14.53 6.84 -1.58
C THR A 45 13.47 7.90 -1.91
N PRO A 46 13.82 9.19 -2.11
CA PRO A 46 12.83 10.18 -2.54
C PRO A 46 12.05 9.82 -3.80
N VAL A 47 12.72 9.29 -4.81
CA VAL A 47 12.08 8.96 -6.09
C VAL A 47 11.37 7.61 -6.04
N THR A 48 12.05 6.56 -5.59
CA THR A 48 11.52 5.19 -5.64
C THR A 48 10.52 4.87 -4.54
N THR A 49 10.47 5.68 -3.47
CA THR A 49 9.55 5.49 -2.35
C THR A 49 8.49 6.58 -2.31
N TYR A 50 8.86 7.83 -2.04
CA TYR A 50 7.88 8.89 -1.81
C TYR A 50 7.17 9.35 -3.08
N LEU A 51 7.93 9.72 -4.12
CA LEU A 51 7.35 10.18 -5.38
C LEU A 51 6.57 9.06 -6.07
N LEU A 52 7.17 7.87 -6.19
CA LEU A 52 6.53 6.70 -6.77
C LEU A 52 5.21 6.39 -6.05
N PHE A 53 5.23 6.30 -4.72
CA PHE A 53 4.02 5.95 -3.98
C PHE A 53 2.90 6.97 -4.20
N ASN A 54 3.18 8.25 -4.02
CA ASN A 54 2.16 9.29 -4.14
C ASN A 54 1.64 9.40 -5.58
N PHE A 55 2.51 9.32 -6.59
CA PHE A 55 2.11 9.38 -8.00
C PHE A 55 1.19 8.21 -8.37
N PHE A 56 1.59 6.99 -8.05
CA PHE A 56 0.82 5.80 -8.41
C PHE A 56 -0.44 5.61 -7.55
N ALA A 57 -0.42 6.05 -6.29
CA ALA A 57 -1.62 6.10 -5.46
C ALA A 57 -2.64 7.10 -6.04
N ALA A 58 -2.20 8.30 -6.44
CA ALA A 58 -3.07 9.26 -7.11
C ALA A 58 -3.63 8.71 -8.43
N ALA A 59 -2.79 8.05 -9.24
CA ALA A 59 -3.22 7.38 -10.46
C ALA A 59 -4.25 6.27 -10.20
N GLY A 60 -4.06 5.46 -9.15
CA GLY A 60 -5.02 4.44 -8.73
C GLY A 60 -6.36 5.04 -8.29
N SER A 61 -6.35 6.11 -7.50
CA SER A 61 -7.56 6.83 -7.10
C SER A 61 -8.28 7.46 -8.29
N PHE A 62 -7.52 7.97 -9.26
CA PHE A 62 -8.08 8.50 -10.50
C PHE A 62 -8.76 7.39 -11.31
N LEU A 63 -8.11 6.23 -11.47
CA LEU A 63 -8.66 5.07 -12.19
C LEU A 63 -9.98 4.57 -11.60
N ALA A 64 -10.14 4.64 -10.27
CA ALA A 64 -11.37 4.24 -9.57
C ALA A 64 -12.61 5.05 -10.01
N ASN A 65 -12.43 6.27 -10.53
CA ASN A 65 -13.54 7.05 -11.07
C ASN A 65 -14.07 6.50 -12.40
N PHE A 66 -13.20 5.88 -13.21
CA PHE A 66 -13.56 5.34 -14.53
C PHE A 66 -13.99 3.88 -14.46
N VAL A 67 -13.27 3.08 -13.68
CA VAL A 67 -13.50 1.63 -13.57
C VAL A 67 -13.72 1.27 -12.11
N GLN A 68 -14.91 0.76 -11.80
CA GLN A 68 -15.29 0.30 -10.46
C GLN A 68 -15.41 -1.21 -10.45
N TRP A 69 -14.27 -1.89 -10.35
CA TRP A 69 -14.16 -3.35 -10.29
C TRP A 69 -13.08 -3.76 -9.29
N PRO A 70 -13.24 -4.83 -8.48
CA PRO A 70 -14.35 -5.78 -8.43
C PRO A 70 -15.59 -5.26 -7.71
N SER A 71 -16.70 -5.99 -7.83
CA SER A 71 -17.94 -5.65 -7.11
C SER A 71 -17.75 -5.68 -5.58
N PRO A 72 -18.59 -4.97 -4.81
CA PRO A 72 -18.41 -4.83 -3.36
C PRO A 72 -18.26 -6.16 -2.61
N LYS A 73 -18.90 -7.23 -3.09
CA LYS A 73 -18.85 -8.57 -2.49
C LYS A 73 -17.49 -9.25 -2.68
N TRP A 74 -16.83 -9.03 -3.82
CA TRP A 74 -15.57 -9.69 -4.19
C TRP A 74 -14.34 -8.88 -3.81
N LEU A 75 -14.52 -7.61 -3.42
CA LEU A 75 -13.45 -6.68 -3.09
C LEU A 75 -12.54 -7.16 -1.93
N ILE A 76 -13.07 -7.99 -1.03
CA ILE A 76 -12.29 -8.58 0.07
C ILE A 76 -11.10 -9.42 -0.42
N VAL A 77 -11.23 -10.10 -1.56
CA VAL A 77 -10.19 -11.00 -2.08
C VAL A 77 -8.93 -10.23 -2.47
N PRO A 78 -8.97 -9.24 -3.38
CA PRO A 78 -7.76 -8.49 -3.71
C PRO A 78 -7.27 -7.60 -2.57
N VAL A 79 -8.15 -7.13 -1.68
CA VAL A 79 -7.73 -6.34 -0.51
C VAL A 79 -6.91 -7.18 0.46
N THR A 80 -7.39 -8.37 0.82
CA THR A 80 -6.65 -9.29 1.70
C THR A 80 -5.39 -9.83 1.05
N ALA A 81 -5.38 -10.03 -0.27
CA ALA A 81 -4.17 -10.42 -1.01
C ALA A 81 -3.02 -9.40 -0.85
N ARG A 82 -3.31 -8.12 -0.55
CA ARG A 82 -2.27 -7.11 -0.29
C ARG A 82 -1.43 -7.42 0.94
N ILE A 83 -1.93 -8.23 1.89
CA ILE A 83 -1.14 -8.67 3.05
C ILE A 83 0.14 -9.38 2.60
N ALA A 84 0.12 -10.11 1.47
CA ALA A 84 1.30 -10.74 0.92
C ALA A 84 2.38 -9.75 0.46
N LEU A 85 2.03 -8.48 0.18
CA LEU A 85 3.01 -7.46 -0.20
C LEU A 85 3.93 -7.07 0.97
N ILE A 86 3.50 -7.27 2.22
CA ILE A 86 4.32 -7.00 3.42
C ILE A 86 5.58 -7.89 3.41
N PRO A 87 5.48 -9.24 3.44
CA PRO A 87 6.67 -10.08 3.42
C PRO A 87 7.43 -9.96 2.09
N LEU A 88 6.75 -9.80 0.95
CA LEU A 88 7.42 -9.64 -0.35
C LEU A 88 8.37 -8.43 -0.37
N LEU A 89 7.95 -7.29 0.19
CA LEU A 89 8.79 -6.10 0.30
C LEU A 89 9.85 -6.22 1.40
N MET A 90 9.56 -6.92 2.50
CA MET A 90 10.58 -7.23 3.52
C MET A 90 11.70 -8.15 3.01
N PHE A 91 11.40 -9.03 2.04
CA PHE A 91 12.38 -9.91 1.39
C PHE A 91 13.14 -9.25 0.22
N CYS A 92 12.80 -8.02 -0.15
CA CYS A 92 13.68 -7.17 -0.96
C CYS A 92 14.97 -6.83 -0.19
N TYR A 93 15.82 -6.00 -0.78
CA TYR A 93 17.07 -5.54 -0.15
C TYR A 93 16.83 -4.53 0.99
N PHE A 94 16.01 -4.94 1.97
CA PHE A 94 15.60 -4.22 3.16
C PHE A 94 16.57 -4.52 4.31
N ARG A 95 17.10 -3.45 4.94
CA ARG A 95 17.99 -3.51 6.13
C ARG A 95 18.97 -4.70 6.14
N PRO A 96 19.83 -4.85 5.12
CA PRO A 96 20.72 -6.01 5.01
C PRO A 96 21.65 -6.20 6.20
N GLU A 97 21.98 -5.11 6.90
CA GLU A 97 22.90 -5.06 8.05
C GLU A 97 22.27 -5.55 9.37
N TYR A 98 20.95 -5.49 9.52
CA TYR A 98 20.26 -5.73 10.81
C TYR A 98 19.40 -7.00 10.85
N ARG A 99 19.26 -7.69 9.72
CA ARG A 99 18.33 -8.81 9.56
C ARG A 99 19.04 -10.16 9.79
N THR A 100 18.30 -11.12 10.34
CA THR A 100 18.75 -12.49 10.56
C THR A 100 18.36 -13.46 9.43
N TRP A 101 17.42 -13.07 8.56
CA TRP A 101 16.93 -13.87 7.43
C TRP A 101 17.52 -13.44 6.07
N ASN A 102 17.49 -14.34 5.08
CA ASN A 102 18.09 -14.14 3.76
C ASN A 102 17.33 -13.16 2.86
N VAL A 103 18.01 -12.50 1.90
CA VAL A 103 17.37 -11.63 0.88
C VAL A 103 16.94 -12.58 -0.21
N TRP A 104 15.72 -12.43 -0.70
CA TRP A 104 15.27 -13.19 -1.87
C TRP A 104 15.38 -12.33 -3.13
N PHE A 105 15.07 -11.04 -3.03
CA PHE A 105 15.07 -10.13 -4.18
C PHE A 105 16.15 -9.06 -4.05
N TYR A 106 17.29 -9.30 -4.71
CA TYR A 106 18.39 -8.34 -4.82
C TYR A 106 18.16 -7.29 -5.92
N SER A 107 17.24 -7.55 -6.86
CA SER A 107 16.96 -6.63 -7.97
C SER A 107 16.07 -5.48 -7.53
N VAL A 108 16.56 -4.25 -7.70
CA VAL A 108 15.78 -3.03 -7.47
C VAL A 108 14.51 -2.95 -8.33
N TRP A 109 14.53 -3.54 -9.52
CA TRP A 109 13.36 -3.55 -10.40
C TRP A 109 12.21 -4.38 -9.83
N VAL A 110 12.53 -5.46 -9.10
CA VAL A 110 11.52 -6.26 -8.39
C VAL A 110 10.88 -5.44 -7.28
N TYR A 111 11.69 -4.70 -6.52
CA TYR A 111 11.18 -3.74 -5.54
C TYR A 111 10.26 -2.70 -6.20
N ILE A 112 10.69 -2.06 -7.29
CA ILE A 112 9.89 -1.05 -8.00
C ILE A 112 8.55 -1.62 -8.46
N ILE A 113 8.51 -2.84 -9.01
CA ILE A 113 7.27 -3.50 -9.42
C ILE A 113 6.32 -3.68 -8.23
N PHE A 114 6.83 -4.20 -7.10
CA PHE A 114 6.01 -4.36 -5.89
C PHE A 114 5.55 -3.02 -5.32
N ALA A 115 6.42 -2.01 -5.31
CA ALA A 115 6.09 -0.65 -4.89
C ALA A 115 4.96 -0.05 -5.75
N VAL A 116 5.02 -0.18 -7.07
CA VAL A 116 3.98 0.30 -8.00
C VAL A 116 2.66 -0.43 -7.75
N ILE A 117 2.67 -1.76 -7.68
CA ILE A 117 1.47 -2.56 -7.40
C ILE A 117 0.86 -2.13 -6.06
N MET A 118 1.69 -2.00 -5.02
CA MET A 118 1.26 -1.59 -3.69
C MET A 118 0.60 -0.20 -3.68
N SER A 119 1.18 0.74 -4.44
CA SER A 119 0.73 2.13 -4.51
C SER A 119 -0.57 2.27 -5.30
N ILE A 120 -0.65 1.68 -6.50
CA ILE A 120 -1.87 1.71 -7.33
C ILE A 120 -3.03 1.06 -6.58
N THR A 121 -2.81 -0.13 -6.01
CA THR A 121 -3.86 -0.86 -5.28
C THR A 121 -4.30 -0.12 -4.02
N SER A 122 -3.41 0.61 -3.34
CA SER A 122 -3.76 1.46 -2.21
C SER A 122 -4.74 2.57 -2.62
N GLY A 123 -4.41 3.34 -3.66
CA GLY A 123 -5.24 4.44 -4.13
C GLY A 123 -6.57 3.96 -4.72
N TYR A 124 -6.51 2.92 -5.55
CA TYR A 124 -7.67 2.37 -6.23
C TYR A 124 -8.70 1.77 -5.26
N PHE A 125 -8.28 0.86 -4.38
CA PHE A 125 -9.22 0.21 -3.46
C PHE A 125 -9.73 1.16 -2.37
N SER A 126 -8.89 2.04 -1.83
CA SER A 126 -9.39 3.04 -0.86
C SER A 126 -10.49 3.91 -1.47
N SER A 127 -10.33 4.35 -2.72
CA SER A 127 -11.33 5.14 -3.43
C SER A 127 -12.61 4.36 -3.71
N ILE A 128 -12.50 3.14 -4.26
CA ILE A 128 -13.66 2.29 -4.55
C ILE A 128 -14.46 1.95 -3.28
N ILE A 129 -13.79 1.61 -2.17
CA ILE A 129 -14.47 1.27 -0.92
C ILE A 129 -15.32 2.45 -0.44
N MET A 130 -14.76 3.66 -0.47
CA MET A 130 -15.46 4.88 -0.06
C MET A 130 -16.62 5.23 -1.00
N MET A 131 -16.55 4.88 -2.29
CA MET A 131 -17.68 4.99 -3.22
C MET A 131 -18.78 3.94 -2.96
N TYR A 132 -18.41 2.74 -2.51
CA TYR A 132 -19.36 1.65 -2.26
C TYR A 132 -20.08 1.79 -0.92
N VAL A 133 -19.41 2.24 0.13
CA VAL A 133 -19.96 2.40 1.49
C VAL A 133 -21.33 3.11 1.54
N PRO A 134 -21.52 4.30 0.94
CA PRO A 134 -22.81 4.99 1.01
C PRO A 134 -23.88 4.35 0.12
N ARG A 135 -23.50 3.58 -0.90
CA ARG A 135 -24.42 2.95 -1.86
C ARG A 135 -25.05 1.65 -1.36
N ILE A 136 -24.42 1.00 -0.37
CA ILE A 136 -24.87 -0.28 0.18
C ILE A 136 -25.73 -0.13 1.45
N VAL A 137 -26.06 1.10 1.82
CA VAL A 137 -26.93 1.42 2.96
C VAL A 137 -28.08 2.31 2.48
N GLU A 138 -29.15 2.38 3.27
CA GLU A 138 -30.24 3.33 3.01
C GLU A 138 -29.70 4.77 2.95
N PRO A 139 -30.21 5.63 2.05
CA PRO A 139 -29.73 7.02 1.90
C PRO A 139 -29.72 7.81 3.21
N SER A 140 -30.69 7.57 4.10
CA SER A 140 -30.78 8.18 5.44
C SER A 140 -29.63 7.79 6.37
N LYS A 141 -28.96 6.66 6.14
CA LYS A 141 -27.86 6.11 6.94
C LYS A 141 -26.50 6.26 6.27
N SER A 142 -26.45 6.80 5.05
CA SER A 142 -25.23 6.94 4.23
C SER A 142 -24.13 7.75 4.93
N THR A 143 -24.48 8.89 5.53
CA THR A 143 -23.53 9.74 6.26
C THR A 143 -22.91 9.00 7.45
N VAL A 144 -23.73 8.35 8.26
CA VAL A 144 -23.27 7.59 9.44
C VAL A 144 -22.37 6.42 9.02
N ALA A 145 -22.73 5.71 7.95
CA ALA A 145 -21.92 4.62 7.42
C ALA A 145 -20.54 5.08 6.95
N SER A 146 -20.47 6.24 6.27
CA SER A 146 -19.20 6.85 5.86
C SER A 146 -18.35 7.28 7.05
N MET A 147 -18.95 7.83 8.11
CA MET A 147 -18.25 8.18 9.35
C MET A 147 -17.66 6.94 10.05
N ILE A 148 -18.41 5.83 10.08
CA ILE A 148 -17.92 4.57 10.63
C ILE A 148 -16.73 4.05 9.80
N ALA A 149 -16.81 4.09 8.48
CA ALA A 149 -15.68 3.69 7.62
C ALA A 149 -14.43 4.56 7.85
N ALA A 150 -14.61 5.87 8.01
CA ALA A 150 -13.53 6.79 8.35
C ALA A 150 -12.92 6.50 9.74
N PHE A 151 -13.72 6.09 10.73
CA PHE A 151 -13.21 5.63 12.02
C PHE A 151 -12.31 4.39 11.88
N PHE A 152 -12.71 3.40 11.08
CA PHE A 152 -11.91 2.21 10.84
C PHE A 152 -10.60 2.49 10.09
N LEU A 153 -10.58 3.54 9.25
CA LEU A 153 -9.35 4.05 8.66
C LEU A 153 -8.37 4.55 9.74
N ILE A 154 -8.85 5.36 10.69
CA ILE A 154 -8.03 5.87 11.81
C ILE A 154 -7.54 4.73 12.71
N PHE A 155 -8.38 3.73 12.93
CA PHE A 155 -8.00 2.55 13.71
C PHE A 155 -6.86 1.76 13.06
N GLY A 156 -6.85 1.67 11.72
CA GLY A 156 -5.73 1.08 10.96
C GLY A 156 -4.43 1.84 11.16
N ILE A 157 -4.48 3.18 11.20
CA ILE A 157 -3.33 4.04 11.49
C ILE A 157 -2.77 3.75 12.88
N HIS A 158 -3.63 3.70 13.90
CA HIS A 158 -3.18 3.48 15.28
C HIS A 158 -2.55 2.10 15.50
N TYR A 159 -3.12 1.05 14.90
CA TYR A 159 -2.56 -0.30 14.99
C TYR A 159 -1.19 -0.40 14.32
N PHE A 160 -0.98 0.31 13.21
CA PHE A 160 0.35 0.43 12.62
C PHE A 160 1.33 1.10 13.60
N THR A 161 0.96 2.22 14.23
CA THR A 161 1.83 2.89 15.21
C THR A 161 2.22 1.98 16.37
N LEU A 162 1.37 1.05 16.80
CA LEU A 162 1.69 0.09 17.88
C LEU A 162 2.70 -0.99 17.48
N LEU A 163 2.93 -1.21 16.18
CA LEU A 163 3.92 -2.19 15.69
C LEU A 163 5.36 -1.63 15.65
N TYR A 164 5.55 -0.34 15.96
CA TYR A 164 6.82 0.39 15.92
C TYR A 164 7.07 1.14 17.23
#